data_AF-A0A131YJC7-F1
#
_entry.id   AF-A0A131YJC7-F1
#
_cell.length_a   1.000
_cell.length_b   1.000
_cell.length_c   1.000
_cell.angle_alpha   90.00
_cell.angle_beta   90.00
_cell.angle_gamma   90.00
#
_symmetry.space_group_name_H-M   'P 1'
#
loop_
_entity.id
_entity.type
_entity.pdbx_description
1 polymer ?
#
loop_
_entity_poly.entity_id
_entity_poly.type
_entity_poly.pdbx_seq_one_letter_code
_entity_poly.pdbx_strand_id
1 'polypeptide(L)'
;MPLHADAPLSPAANDDHTTTTALSASINPDLPAAQKEDLSALIRKHSASFDIQSKLLGRTAVAVHRIETEGNSIVRRRPYRASAAERKIEDNVADMLKRGIIRPSSSSWSSPVVLARKKDGSV
;
A
#
# COMPACT_ATOMS: atom_id res chain seq x y z
N MET A 1 -16.13 -19.91 12.44
CA MET A 1 -14.74 -19.46 12.29
C MET A 1 -14.48 -18.44 13.38
N PRO A 2 -13.47 -18.60 14.25
CA PRO A 2 -13.22 -17.60 15.28
C PRO A 2 -12.70 -16.33 14.59
N LEU A 3 -13.31 -15.18 14.88
CA LEU A 3 -12.75 -13.89 14.53
C LEU A 3 -11.40 -13.78 15.25
N HIS A 4 -10.30 -13.90 14.52
CA HIS A 4 -9.01 -13.46 15.02
C HIS A 4 -9.13 -11.98 15.34
N ALA A 5 -8.95 -11.63 16.62
CA ALA A 5 -8.90 -10.26 17.08
C ALA A 5 -7.91 -9.48 16.20
N ASP A 6 -8.39 -8.39 15.60
CA ASP A 6 -7.52 -7.49 14.87
C ASP A 6 -6.47 -6.95 15.84
N ALA A 7 -5.20 -7.06 15.44
CA ALA A 7 -4.09 -6.50 16.19
C ALA A 7 -4.36 -5.01 16.47
N PRO A 8 -4.00 -4.51 17.66
CA PRO A 8 -4.22 -3.11 18.00
C PRO A 8 -3.58 -2.21 16.93
N LEU A 9 -4.32 -1.17 16.55
CA LEU A 9 -3.87 -0.11 15.66
C LEU A 9 -2.57 0.46 16.25
N SER A 10 -1.43 0.04 15.70
CA SER A 10 -0.14 0.63 16.07
C SER A 10 -0.20 2.11 15.67
N PRO A 11 0.02 3.05 16.59
CA PRO A 11 0.11 4.45 16.24
C PRO A 11 1.27 4.58 15.25
N ALA A 12 0.98 5.14 14.08
CA ALA A 12 1.98 5.42 13.06
C ALA A 12 3.08 6.28 13.70
N ALA A 13 4.26 5.70 13.89
CA ALA A 13 5.43 6.43 14.33
C ALA A 13 5.81 7.39 13.19
N ASN A 14 5.63 8.68 13.46
CA ASN A 14 5.85 9.78 12.53
C ASN A 14 7.35 10.00 12.34
N ASP A 15 7.92 9.46 11.27
CA ASP A 15 9.21 9.93 10.74
C ASP A 15 8.95 10.91 9.58
N ASP A 16 8.59 12.13 9.96
CA ASP A 16 8.04 13.21 9.11
C ASP A 16 9.12 14.01 8.34
N HIS A 17 10.40 13.74 8.60
CA HIS A 17 11.51 14.58 8.13
C HIS A 17 11.95 14.27 6.68
N THR A 18 11.81 13.01 6.23
CA THR A 18 12.33 12.59 4.92
C THR A 18 11.39 12.96 3.77
N THR A 19 10.08 12.94 3.99
CA THR A 19 9.03 13.29 3.01
C THR A 19 9.11 14.77 2.62
N THR A 20 9.20 15.64 3.62
CA THR A 20 9.34 17.09 3.45
C THR A 20 10.59 17.47 2.65
N THR A 21 11.71 16.80 2.92
CA THR A 21 12.99 17.09 2.26
C THR A 21 12.96 16.75 0.77
N ALA A 22 12.35 15.61 0.39
CA ALA A 22 12.24 15.19 -1.00
C ALA A 22 11.37 16.12 -1.86
N LEU A 23 10.23 16.60 -1.34
CA LEU A 23 9.37 17.54 -2.06
C LEU A 23 10.01 18.93 -2.16
N SER A 24 10.65 19.38 -1.08
CA SER A 24 11.31 20.68 -1.05
C SER A 24 12.45 20.75 -2.09
N ALA A 25 13.16 19.64 -2.30
CA ALA A 25 14.19 19.52 -3.34
C ALA A 25 13.64 19.58 -4.78
N SER A 26 12.34 19.34 -4.97
CA SER A 26 11.67 19.35 -6.27
C SER A 26 11.03 20.70 -6.62
N ILE A 27 11.21 21.72 -5.78
CA ILE A 27 10.68 23.07 -6.01
C ILE A 27 11.42 23.71 -7.19
N ASN A 28 10.65 24.29 -8.13
CA ASN A 28 11.21 24.94 -9.32
C ASN A 28 12.21 26.07 -8.94
N PRO A 29 13.45 26.06 -9.48
CA PRO A 29 14.46 27.07 -9.18
C PRO A 29 14.09 28.48 -9.67
N ASP A 30 13.21 28.63 -10.66
CA ASP A 30 12.85 29.94 -11.22
C ASP A 30 11.78 30.69 -10.39
N LEU A 31 11.30 30.07 -9.32
CA LEU A 31 10.28 30.65 -8.47
C LEU A 31 10.86 31.79 -7.59
N PRO A 32 10.17 32.94 -7.46
CA PRO A 32 10.55 34.00 -6.53
C PRO A 32 10.77 33.49 -5.10
N ALA A 33 11.72 34.08 -4.37
CA ALA A 33 12.12 33.63 -3.04
C ALA A 33 10.93 33.53 -2.06
N ALA A 34 10.04 34.53 -2.06
CA ALA A 34 8.84 34.53 -1.22
C ALA A 34 7.92 33.32 -1.53
N GLN A 35 7.70 33.02 -2.81
CA GLN A 35 6.86 31.89 -3.21
C GLN A 35 7.49 30.53 -2.88
N LYS A 36 8.82 30.43 -2.93
CA LYS A 36 9.54 29.21 -2.50
C LYS A 36 9.35 28.97 -1.01
N GLU A 37 9.38 30.04 -0.22
CA GLU A 37 9.17 29.98 1.22
C GLU A 37 7.73 29.56 1.55
N ASP A 38 6.74 30.20 0.93
CA ASP A 38 5.32 29.86 1.08
C ASP A 38 5.03 28.40 0.74
N LEU A 39 5.57 27.92 -0.40
CA LEU A 39 5.40 26.55 -0.85
C LEU A 39 6.08 25.55 0.10
N SER A 40 7.28 25.86 0.58
CA SER A 40 7.99 25.03 1.55
C SER A 40 7.22 24.92 2.87
N ALA A 41 6.63 26.02 3.33
CA ALA A 41 5.79 26.04 4.52
C ALA A 41 4.52 25.20 4.32
N LEU A 42 3.89 25.27 3.15
CA LEU A 42 2.71 24.48 2.82
C LEU A 42 3.01 22.97 2.77
N ILE A 43 4.12 22.58 2.14
CA ILE A 43 4.58 21.19 2.07
C ILE A 43 4.82 20.64 3.48
N ARG A 44 5.50 21.40 4.33
CA ARG A 44 5.73 21.04 5.74
C ARG A 44 4.43 20.90 6.51
N LYS A 45 3.50 21.85 6.32
CA LYS A 45 2.19 21.84 7.00
C LYS A 45 1.35 20.61 6.64
N HIS A 46 1.48 20.11 5.42
CA HIS A 46 0.71 18.98 4.90
C HIS A 46 1.56 17.73 4.63
N SER A 47 2.73 17.60 5.26
CA SER A 47 3.68 16.50 5.04
C SER A 47 3.03 15.12 5.17
N ALA A 48 2.16 14.95 6.16
CA ALA A 48 1.41 13.71 6.43
C ALA A 48 0.43 13.31 5.31
N SER A 49 0.10 14.21 4.37
CA SER A 49 -0.78 13.90 3.24
C SER A 49 -0.05 13.26 2.06
N PHE A 50 1.29 13.23 2.07
CA PHE A 50 2.09 12.73 0.96
C PHE A 50 2.73 11.37 1.28
N ASP A 51 2.42 10.35 0.47
CA ASP A 51 3.10 9.05 0.52
C ASP A 51 4.20 8.97 -0.54
N ILE A 52 5.32 9.66 -0.30
CA ILE A 52 6.43 9.76 -1.26
C ILE A 52 7.26 8.48 -1.30
N GLN A 53 7.37 7.80 -0.16
CA GLN A 53 8.21 6.62 -0.05
C GLN A 53 7.40 5.32 -0.21
N SER A 54 6.09 5.41 -0.49
CA SER A 54 5.18 4.27 -0.62
C SER A 54 5.20 3.32 0.61
N LYS A 55 5.66 3.82 1.76
CA LYS A 55 6.01 2.99 2.91
C LYS A 55 4.79 2.59 3.72
N LEU A 56 3.77 3.45 3.79
CA LEU A 56 2.62 3.26 4.66
C LEU A 56 1.34 3.61 3.91
N LEU A 57 0.55 2.59 3.57
CA LEU A 57 -0.84 2.82 3.18
C LEU A 57 -1.62 3.24 4.43
N GLY A 58 -2.39 4.33 4.31
CA GLY A 58 -3.31 4.75 5.36
C GLY A 58 -4.36 3.69 5.65
N ARG A 59 -4.79 3.59 6.91
CA ARG A 59 -5.95 2.78 7.34
C ARG A 59 -6.97 3.68 8.00
N THR A 60 -8.23 3.31 7.90
CA THR A 60 -9.33 3.99 8.60
C THR A 60 -10.16 2.98 9.35
N ALA A 61 -10.54 3.32 10.58
CA ALA A 61 -11.50 2.56 11.37
C ALA A 61 -12.95 3.03 11.15
N VAL A 62 -13.15 4.06 10.31
CA VAL A 62 -14.47 4.69 10.08
C VAL A 62 -15.47 3.71 9.45
N ALA A 63 -15.01 2.79 8.62
CA ALA A 63 -15.87 1.79 7.99
C ALA A 63 -15.15 0.46 7.80
N VAL A 64 -15.88 -0.63 8.05
CA VAL A 64 -15.48 -1.98 7.69
C VAL A 64 -16.42 -2.46 6.59
N HIS A 65 -15.86 -2.82 5.44
CA HIS A 65 -16.66 -3.27 4.30
C HIS A 65 -17.01 -4.76 4.44
N ARG A 66 -18.31 -5.08 4.36
CA ARG A 66 -18.83 -6.45 4.33
C ARG A 66 -19.37 -6.75 2.93
N ILE A 67 -18.88 -7.81 2.32
CA ILE A 67 -19.37 -8.31 1.04
C ILE A 67 -20.38 -9.42 1.32
N GLU A 68 -21.62 -9.22 0.87
CA GLU A 68 -22.66 -10.24 0.89
C GLU A 68 -22.61 -11.02 -0.42
N THR A 69 -22.43 -12.33 -0.34
CA THR A 69 -22.38 -13.21 -1.51
C THR A 69 -23.68 -13.98 -1.63
N GLU A 70 -24.39 -13.85 -2.74
CA GLU A 70 -25.57 -14.63 -3.05
C GLU A 70 -25.17 -16.02 -3.59
N GLY A 71 -25.75 -17.09 -3.04
CA GLY A 71 -25.57 -18.47 -3.52
C GLY A 71 -24.38 -19.22 -2.91
N ASN A 72 -24.61 -20.52 -2.64
CA ASN A 72 -23.66 -21.42 -1.96
C ASN A 72 -22.52 -21.97 -2.85
N SER A 73 -22.32 -21.41 -4.06
CA SER A 73 -21.28 -21.91 -4.97
C SER A 73 -19.92 -21.32 -4.63
N ILE A 74 -19.13 -22.08 -3.87
CA ILE A 74 -17.74 -21.72 -3.55
C ILE A 74 -16.89 -21.82 -4.82
N VAL A 75 -16.27 -20.71 -5.22
CA VAL A 75 -15.29 -20.70 -6.32
C VAL A 75 -13.90 -20.98 -5.76
N ARG A 76 -13.38 -22.17 -6.04
CA ARG A 76 -12.03 -22.60 -5.66
C ARG A 76 -11.24 -22.98 -6.90
N ARG A 77 -10.19 -22.23 -7.21
CA ARG A 77 -9.28 -22.48 -8.33
C ARG A 77 -7.86 -22.72 -7.81
N ARG A 78 -7.16 -23.68 -8.43
CA ARG A 78 -5.75 -23.97 -8.13
C ARG A 78 -4.86 -22.82 -8.63
N PRO A 79 -3.79 -22.47 -7.89
CA PRO A 79 -2.77 -21.54 -8.40
C PRO A 79 -2.14 -22.05 -9.70
N TYR A 80 -1.78 -21.13 -10.59
CA TYR A 80 -1.03 -21.47 -11.79
C TYR A 80 0.43 -21.82 -11.45
N ARG A 81 1.08 -22.59 -12.32
CA ARG A 81 2.53 -22.82 -12.21
C ARG A 81 3.26 -21.52 -12.57
N ALA A 82 4.11 -21.05 -11.66
CA ALA A 82 4.98 -19.90 -11.89
C ALA A 82 6.35 -20.38 -12.38
N SER A 83 6.86 -19.78 -13.46
CA SER A 83 8.25 -19.89 -13.88
C SER A 83 9.20 -19.26 -12.85
N ALA A 84 10.51 -19.43 -13.03
CA ALA A 84 11.51 -18.81 -12.15
C ALA A 84 11.40 -17.27 -12.13
N ALA A 85 11.17 -16.64 -13.30
CA ALA A 85 11.00 -15.19 -13.38
C ALA A 85 9.71 -14.71 -12.71
N GLU A 86 8.64 -15.50 -12.78
CA GLU A 86 7.33 -15.15 -12.19
C GLU A 86 7.30 -15.34 -10.66
N ARG A 87 8.29 -16.02 -10.06
CA ARG A 87 8.37 -16.17 -8.60
C ARG A 87 8.61 -14.88 -7.83
N LYS A 88 8.82 -13.74 -8.52
CA LYS A 88 8.72 -12.40 -7.93
C LYS A 88 7.37 -12.14 -7.22
N ILE A 89 6.35 -12.95 -7.50
CA ILE A 89 5.11 -13.02 -6.70
C ILE A 89 5.44 -13.16 -5.20
N GLU A 90 6.40 -14.00 -4.83
CA GLU A 90 6.76 -14.27 -3.44
C GLU A 90 7.33 -13.02 -2.75
N ASP A 91 8.17 -12.25 -3.44
CA ASP A 91 8.72 -10.99 -2.93
C ASP A 91 7.61 -9.96 -2.68
N ASN A 92 6.68 -9.82 -3.63
CA ASN A 92 5.53 -8.93 -3.49
C ASN A 92 4.61 -9.35 -2.32
N VAL A 93 4.37 -10.65 -2.16
CA VAL A 93 3.60 -11.21 -1.05
C VAL A 93 4.31 -10.92 0.28
N ALA A 94 5.62 -11.12 0.35
CA ALA A 94 6.41 -10.82 1.54
C ALA A 94 6.38 -9.32 1.90
N ASP A 95 6.52 -8.43 0.92
CA ASP A 95 6.40 -6.97 1.14
C ASP A 95 5.01 -6.59 1.65
N MET A 96 3.94 -7.11 1.02
CA MET A 96 2.57 -6.83 1.45
C MET A 96 2.26 -7.38 2.85
N LEU A 97 2.80 -8.56 3.20
CA LEU A 97 2.70 -9.10 4.56
C LEU A 97 3.44 -8.21 5.56
N LYS A 98 4.68 -7.79 5.24
CA LYS A 98 5.48 -6.89 6.08
C LYS A 98 4.80 -5.54 6.32
N ARG A 99 4.13 -5.01 5.29
CA ARG A 99 3.33 -3.76 5.34
C ARG A 99 1.93 -3.97 5.94
N GLY A 100 1.58 -5.22 6.25
CA GLY A 100 0.30 -5.61 6.83
C GLY A 100 -0.91 -5.44 5.90
N ILE A 101 -0.70 -5.26 4.60
CA ILE A 101 -1.76 -5.07 3.59
C ILE A 101 -2.59 -6.36 3.44
N ILE A 102 -1.93 -7.51 3.55
CA ILE A 102 -2.55 -8.84 3.50
C ILE A 102 -2.24 -9.63 4.78
N ARG A 103 -2.98 -10.71 5.01
CA ARG A 103 -2.74 -11.66 6.10
C ARG A 103 -2.93 -13.11 5.64
N PRO A 104 -2.27 -14.08 6.29
CA PRO A 104 -2.58 -15.49 6.07
C PRO A 104 -4.05 -15.78 6.38
N SER A 105 -4.67 -16.67 5.60
CA SER A 105 -6.04 -17.11 5.83
C SER A 105 -6.26 -18.55 5.33
N SER A 106 -7.25 -19.22 5.92
CA SER A 106 -7.71 -20.55 5.49
C SER A 106 -9.13 -20.44 4.94
N SER A 107 -9.26 -19.99 3.69
CA SER A 107 -10.56 -19.79 3.04
C SER A 107 -10.95 -20.99 2.16
N SER A 108 -12.26 -21.25 2.08
CA SER A 108 -12.82 -22.16 1.07
C SER A 108 -12.72 -21.57 -0.34
N TRP A 109 -12.62 -20.24 -0.45
CA TRP A 109 -12.49 -19.49 -1.70
C TRP A 109 -11.02 -19.34 -2.09
N SER A 110 -10.69 -19.55 -3.38
CA SER A 110 -9.35 -19.27 -3.89
C SER A 110 -9.38 -18.90 -5.37
N SER A 111 -8.59 -17.88 -5.72
CA SER A 111 -8.36 -17.44 -7.09
C SER A 111 -6.85 -17.42 -7.39
N PRO A 112 -6.40 -17.84 -8.58
CA PRO A 112 -4.98 -17.83 -8.92
C PRO A 112 -4.47 -16.40 -9.09
N VAL A 113 -3.20 -16.17 -8.71
CA VAL A 113 -2.49 -14.91 -8.94
C VAL A 113 -1.96 -14.88 -10.37
N VAL A 114 -1.99 -13.70 -10.98
CA VAL A 114 -1.41 -13.43 -12.31
C VAL A 114 -0.53 -12.20 -12.23
N LEU A 115 0.55 -12.18 -13.01
CA LEU A 115 1.42 -11.01 -13.13
C LEU A 115 1.01 -10.17 -14.33
N ALA A 116 0.81 -8.87 -14.10
CA ALA A 116 0.49 -7.91 -15.14
C ALA A 116 1.71 -7.03 -15.41
N ARG A 117 2.17 -6.98 -16.67
CA ARG A 117 3.26 -6.08 -17.07
C ARG A 117 2.74 -4.65 -17.12
N LYS A 118 3.40 -3.75 -16.41
CA LYS A 118 3.13 -2.31 -16.48
C LYS A 118 3.81 -1.69 -17.70
N LYS A 119 3.36 -0.48 -18.08
CA LYS A 119 3.88 0.27 -19.24
C LYS A 119 5.38 0.57 -19.13
N ASP A 120 5.87 0.78 -17.90
CA ASP A 120 7.29 1.01 -17.60
C ASP A 120 8.15 -0.27 -17.67
N GLY A 121 7.57 -1.40 -18.05
CA GLY A 121 8.25 -2.70 -18.14
C GLY A 121 8.39 -3.43 -16.80
N SER A 122 7.92 -2.83 -15.70
CA SER A 122 7.93 -3.49 -14.40
C SER A 122 6.82 -4.54 -14.27
N VAL A 123 7.08 -5.52 -13.41
CA VAL A 123 6.17 -6.58 -12.95
C VAL A 123 6.16 -6.59 -11.43
#